data_AF-A0AAD8Q6X8-F1
#
_entry.id   AF-A0AAD8Q6X8-F1
#
_cell.length_a   1.000
_cell.length_b   1.000
_cell.length_c   1.000
_cell.angle_alpha   90.00
_cell.angle_beta   90.00
_cell.angle_gamma   90.00
#
_symmetry.space_group_name_H-M   'P 1'
#
loop_
_entity.id
_entity.type
_entity.pdbx_description
1 polymer ?
#
loop_
_entity_poly.entity_id
_entity_poly.type
_entity_poly.pdbx_seq_one_letter_code
_entity_poly.pdbx_strand_id
1 'polypeptide(L)'
;MRCVKANRLCEGYDDPDALVAQPKKPRGLAPLAPRPGAGAGAGAGSVPQGADVRILMTPGVEAALFRHQRQWDAFQVFVVNHEQGDTILRDGMGVMMLQCSHSETALREVCSGIGALVRVLGHHIFDEEPMDADYSQALEHYGRGAKAVVSAGTAADNLPSVILTSFLFVTFDMIAGNVASAVKHHNHAVAMMEQYVDVRVEREGVPLERLRFSRLETGMYEWLLRHDTHPWALGFGGPECLRTIAPARRFPHCRHRHTMRDIPEAFDAIAQATSWWYVAQHAMLHCLHEIKLKTKAKTKTKVPKGGDEEDGSSAASSLWGECVAILQSWRASFAPLLQAARRHRDRSYRRWFKAMTLETLYVETLAAVHARRPGNGSADVLVPPAAVAASPLYVEMIRHAVRLAEALGPFNGVETLVEENDIVRPLACVQFKTRDPAVVRELTGALRRLGGGTGIAESLLYMREFRGQGRPLKGLERGWGFAMTSAGMTMGAELLDYLD
;
A
#
# COMPACT_ATOMS: atom_id res chain seq x y z
N MET A 1 12.56 29.26 -1.64
CA MET A 1 12.56 29.04 -3.11
C MET A 1 11.16 29.29 -3.69
N ARG A 2 11.05 29.88 -4.91
CA ARG A 2 9.78 30.10 -5.62
C ARG A 2 9.43 28.87 -6.48
N CYS A 3 8.18 28.41 -6.42
CA CYS A 3 7.66 27.36 -7.30
C CYS A 3 7.53 27.89 -8.74
N VAL A 4 8.19 27.23 -9.71
CA VAL A 4 8.28 27.66 -11.13
C VAL A 4 6.90 27.75 -11.81
N LYS A 5 5.90 27.01 -11.34
CA LYS A 5 4.53 27.04 -11.91
C LYS A 5 3.58 28.01 -11.22
N ALA A 6 3.86 28.42 -9.98
CA ALA A 6 2.96 29.25 -9.18
C ALA A 6 3.50 30.64 -8.86
N ASN A 7 4.78 30.92 -9.16
CA ASN A 7 5.51 32.16 -8.87
C ASN A 7 5.28 32.72 -7.44
N ARG A 8 5.09 31.83 -6.46
CA ARG A 8 4.94 32.15 -5.03
C ARG A 8 6.03 31.46 -4.23
N LEU A 9 6.44 32.09 -3.13
CA LEU A 9 7.36 31.53 -2.13
C LEU A 9 6.61 30.49 -1.29
N CYS A 10 7.22 29.32 -1.07
CA CYS A 10 6.69 28.31 -0.16
C CYS A 10 7.10 28.67 1.28
N GLU A 11 6.12 28.95 2.13
CA GLU A 11 6.27 29.49 3.50
C GLU A 11 6.92 28.52 4.52
N GLY A 12 7.41 27.36 4.10
CA GLY A 12 8.00 26.34 4.98
C GLY A 12 9.53 26.30 5.03
N TYR A 13 10.24 27.31 4.51
CA TYR A 13 11.68 27.23 4.24
C TYR A 13 12.52 28.40 4.76
N ASP A 14 11.96 29.32 5.53
CA ASP A 14 12.72 30.49 6.01
C ASP A 14 13.29 30.22 7.41
N ASP A 15 14.49 29.67 7.46
CA ASP A 15 15.44 29.93 8.55
C ASP A 15 16.70 30.59 7.94
N PRO A 16 16.91 31.90 8.16
CA PRO A 16 18.00 32.65 7.55
C PRO A 16 19.40 32.37 8.14
N ASP A 17 19.53 31.56 9.20
CA ASP A 17 20.83 31.38 9.88
C ASP A 17 21.62 30.12 9.48
N ALA A 18 21.12 29.29 8.56
CA ALA A 18 21.81 28.06 8.16
C ALA A 18 22.78 28.25 6.97
N LEU A 19 23.80 29.11 7.14
CA LEU A 19 24.92 29.20 6.18
C LEU A 19 25.66 27.84 6.09
N VAL A 20 25.61 27.27 4.89
CA VAL A 20 26.08 25.94 4.51
C VAL A 20 27.60 25.89 4.35
N ALA A 21 28.26 24.88 4.93
CA ALA A 21 29.54 24.39 4.41
C ALA A 21 29.26 23.56 3.13
N GLN A 22 29.89 23.92 2.01
CA GLN A 22 29.62 23.29 0.72
C GLN A 22 29.91 21.77 0.72
N PRO A 23 28.98 20.92 0.24
CA PRO A 23 29.27 19.53 -0.02
C PRO A 23 30.06 19.36 -1.33
N LYS A 24 31.00 18.41 -1.33
CA LYS A 24 31.77 17.99 -2.51
C LYS A 24 30.83 17.42 -3.59
N LYS A 25 31.14 17.68 -4.86
CA LYS A 25 30.37 17.30 -6.06
C LYS A 25 29.77 15.88 -5.99
N PRO A 26 28.51 15.68 -6.41
CA PRO A 26 27.91 14.35 -6.47
C PRO A 26 28.61 13.49 -7.51
N ARG A 27 29.06 12.30 -7.10
CA ARG A 27 29.42 11.23 -8.04
C ARG A 27 28.13 10.66 -8.60
N GLY A 28 28.01 10.62 -9.92
CA GLY A 28 26.83 10.08 -10.62
C GLY A 28 26.51 8.65 -10.18
N LEU A 29 25.23 8.28 -10.35
CA LEU A 29 24.71 6.92 -10.14
C LEU A 29 25.69 5.90 -10.70
N ALA A 30 26.28 5.09 -9.82
CA ALA A 30 27.21 4.04 -10.22
C ALA A 30 26.46 3.04 -11.13
N PRO A 31 26.99 2.71 -12.32
CA PRO A 31 26.43 1.64 -13.13
C PRO A 31 26.42 0.34 -12.33
N LEU A 32 25.30 -0.38 -12.34
CA LEU A 32 25.21 -1.76 -11.85
C LEU A 32 26.26 -2.59 -12.61
N ALA A 33 27.33 -2.98 -11.91
CA ALA A 33 28.46 -3.68 -12.53
C ALA A 33 28.03 -5.03 -13.12
N PRO A 34 28.54 -5.42 -14.30
CA PRO A 34 28.33 -6.75 -14.84
C PRO A 34 29.14 -7.78 -14.06
N ARG A 35 28.52 -8.96 -13.90
CA ARG A 35 29.00 -10.14 -13.16
C ARG A 35 30.37 -10.60 -13.68
N PRO A 36 31.40 -10.80 -12.82
CA PRO A 36 32.64 -11.42 -13.26
C PRO A 36 32.48 -12.95 -13.29
N GLY A 37 32.84 -13.58 -14.41
CA GLY A 37 32.98 -15.04 -14.51
C GLY A 37 32.58 -15.65 -15.85
N ALA A 38 33.21 -15.24 -16.95
CA ALA A 38 33.30 -16.07 -18.14
C ALA A 38 34.65 -16.80 -18.09
N GLY A 39 34.61 -18.11 -17.80
CA GLY A 39 35.79 -18.98 -17.75
C GLY A 39 35.33 -20.44 -17.63
N ALA A 40 35.65 -21.22 -18.65
CA ALA A 40 35.16 -22.57 -18.95
C ALA A 40 35.39 -23.64 -17.86
N GLY A 41 34.50 -24.65 -17.84
CA GLY A 41 34.73 -25.92 -17.14
C GLY A 41 33.45 -26.75 -16.98
N ALA A 42 33.35 -27.84 -17.73
CA ALA A 42 32.19 -28.72 -17.83
C ALA A 42 31.85 -29.49 -16.53
N GLY A 43 30.56 -29.80 -16.34
CA GLY A 43 30.10 -30.78 -15.34
C GLY A 43 28.59 -30.69 -15.09
N ALA A 44 27.83 -31.63 -15.65
CA ALA A 44 26.38 -31.75 -15.53
C ALA A 44 25.90 -32.05 -14.10
N GLY A 45 24.75 -31.48 -13.72
CA GLY A 45 24.04 -31.81 -12.49
C GLY A 45 22.88 -30.85 -12.19
N SER A 46 21.66 -31.29 -12.49
CA SER A 46 20.36 -30.62 -12.30
C SER A 46 19.99 -30.35 -10.83
N VAL A 47 19.44 -29.15 -10.51
CA VAL A 47 18.15 -28.85 -9.82
C VAL A 47 17.94 -27.31 -9.82
N PRO A 48 16.75 -26.75 -10.15
CA PRO A 48 16.43 -25.34 -9.88
C PRO A 48 15.80 -25.21 -8.49
N GLN A 49 16.61 -24.92 -7.47
CA GLN A 49 16.11 -24.50 -6.16
C GLN A 49 15.93 -22.98 -6.14
N GLY A 50 14.75 -22.55 -5.68
CA GLY A 50 14.37 -21.15 -5.56
C GLY A 50 15.45 -20.36 -4.83
N ALA A 51 15.92 -19.29 -5.48
CA ALA A 51 16.86 -18.36 -4.87
C ALA A 51 16.21 -17.78 -3.61
N ASP A 52 16.69 -18.23 -2.46
CA ASP A 52 16.44 -17.60 -1.18
C ASP A 52 17.04 -16.18 -1.26
N VAL A 53 16.18 -15.16 -1.33
CA VAL A 53 16.56 -13.74 -1.44
C VAL A 53 16.92 -13.16 -0.06
N ARG A 54 17.16 -14.01 0.95
CA ARG A 54 17.72 -13.59 2.23
C ARG A 54 19.17 -13.13 2.03
N ILE A 55 19.28 -11.85 1.68
CA ILE A 55 20.34 -10.90 2.05
C ILE A 55 21.67 -11.60 2.39
N LEU A 56 22.43 -11.95 1.36
CA LEU A 56 23.86 -12.22 1.52
C LEU A 56 24.56 -10.87 1.73
N MET A 57 24.70 -10.41 2.97
CA MET A 57 25.39 -9.16 3.29
C MET A 57 26.56 -9.39 4.25
N THR A 58 27.67 -8.73 3.92
CA THR A 58 28.93 -8.78 4.66
C THR A 58 28.85 -7.82 5.86
N PRO A 59 28.97 -8.30 7.11
CA PRO A 59 28.89 -7.44 8.29
C PRO A 59 30.11 -6.50 8.34
N GLY A 60 29.88 -5.19 8.34
CA GLY A 60 30.94 -4.17 8.56
C GLY A 60 30.76 -2.86 7.79
N VAL A 61 30.24 -2.88 6.56
CA VAL A 61 30.03 -1.67 5.75
C VAL A 61 28.86 -0.83 6.26
N GLU A 62 27.86 -1.48 6.86
CA GLU A 62 26.63 -0.83 7.32
C GLU A 62 26.86 0.13 8.49
N ALA A 63 27.70 -0.22 9.46
CA ALA A 63 27.99 0.64 10.61
C ALA A 63 28.60 2.01 10.19
N ALA A 64 29.30 2.06 9.05
CA ALA A 64 29.87 3.30 8.52
C ALA A 64 28.84 4.20 7.79
N LEU A 65 27.66 3.68 7.47
CA LEU A 65 26.59 4.44 6.79
C LEU A 65 25.78 5.31 7.76
N PHE A 66 25.76 4.96 9.05
CA PHE A 66 24.96 5.64 10.06
C PHE A 66 25.81 6.57 10.90
N ARG A 67 25.25 7.74 11.23
CA ARG A 67 25.96 8.79 11.97
C ARG A 67 26.23 8.39 13.42
N HIS A 68 25.33 7.61 14.02
CA HIS A 68 25.41 7.15 15.40
C HIS A 68 24.55 5.91 15.61
N GLN A 69 24.84 5.16 16.67
CA GLN A 69 24.13 3.92 17.03
C GLN A 69 22.61 4.10 17.07
N ARG A 70 22.11 5.20 17.66
CA ARG A 70 20.66 5.44 17.71
C ARG A 70 19.98 5.53 16.33
N GLN A 71 20.69 6.01 15.30
CA GLN A 71 20.14 6.07 13.94
C GLN A 71 20.08 4.67 13.33
N TRP A 72 21.13 3.87 13.55
CA TRP A 72 21.17 2.47 13.16
C TRP A 72 20.03 1.69 13.81
N ASP A 73 19.86 1.82 15.12
CA ASP A 73 18.81 1.11 15.82
C ASP A 73 17.44 1.51 15.24
N ALA A 74 17.19 2.81 15.05
CA ALA A 74 15.94 3.30 14.47
C ALA A 74 15.72 2.74 13.05
N PHE A 75 16.74 2.75 12.22
CA PHE A 75 16.70 2.14 10.90
C PHE A 75 16.39 0.63 10.96
N GLN A 76 17.00 -0.10 11.87
CA GLN A 76 16.74 -1.53 12.07
C GLN A 76 15.27 -1.81 12.43
N VAL A 77 14.63 -0.96 13.23
CA VAL A 77 13.19 -1.08 13.50
C VAL A 77 12.37 -0.92 12.22
N PHE A 78 12.73 0.02 11.35
CA PHE A 78 12.10 0.16 10.04
C PHE A 78 12.27 -1.10 9.17
N VAL A 79 13.50 -1.64 9.11
CA VAL A 79 13.82 -2.87 8.35
C VAL A 79 12.98 -4.04 8.85
N VAL A 80 13.01 -4.32 10.15
CA VAL A 80 12.27 -5.42 10.79
C VAL A 80 10.77 -5.35 10.47
N ASN A 81 10.16 -4.17 10.55
CA ASN A 81 8.74 -3.99 10.24
C ASN A 81 8.43 -4.20 8.75
N HIS A 82 9.36 -3.85 7.85
CA HIS A 82 9.18 -3.98 6.42
C HIS A 82 9.50 -5.38 5.89
N GLU A 83 10.48 -6.09 6.47
CA GLU A 83 10.96 -7.39 5.98
C GLU A 83 10.14 -8.58 6.48
N GLN A 84 9.32 -8.38 7.50
CA GLN A 84 8.50 -9.43 8.08
C GLN A 84 7.21 -9.67 7.29
N GLY A 85 6.95 -10.94 6.97
CA GLY A 85 5.68 -11.39 6.44
C GLY A 85 5.53 -11.26 4.92
N ASP A 86 5.15 -12.35 4.26
CA ASP A 86 4.89 -12.41 2.82
C ASP A 86 3.53 -13.08 2.51
N THR A 87 2.55 -12.91 3.39
CA THR A 87 1.22 -13.54 3.31
C THR A 87 0.09 -12.58 2.97
N ILE A 88 0.30 -11.27 3.08
CA ILE A 88 -0.59 -10.24 2.53
C ILE A 88 0.00 -9.69 1.23
N LEU A 89 -0.77 -8.89 0.48
CA LEU A 89 -0.29 -8.23 -0.72
C LEU A 89 0.83 -7.25 -0.35
N ARG A 90 2.07 -7.70 -0.50
CA ARG A 90 3.25 -6.87 -0.22
C ARG A 90 3.59 -6.07 -1.46
N ASP A 91 3.84 -4.81 -1.23
CA ASP A 91 4.40 -3.93 -2.23
C ASP A 91 5.90 -4.22 -2.43
N GLY A 92 6.30 -4.48 -3.68
CA GLY A 92 7.72 -4.59 -4.05
C GLY A 92 8.52 -3.33 -3.72
N MET A 93 7.86 -2.18 -3.57
CA MET A 93 8.48 -0.91 -3.19
C MET A 93 9.09 -0.92 -1.81
N GLY A 94 8.52 -1.61 -0.82
CA GLY A 94 9.09 -1.66 0.52
C GLY A 94 10.51 -2.25 0.51
N VAL A 95 10.72 -3.31 -0.29
CA VAL A 95 12.03 -3.93 -0.50
C VAL A 95 12.96 -3.02 -1.28
N MET A 96 12.46 -2.37 -2.34
CA MET A 96 13.30 -1.49 -3.17
C MET A 96 13.69 -0.20 -2.44
N MET A 97 12.82 0.37 -1.60
CA MET A 97 13.12 1.52 -0.75
C MET A 97 14.24 1.20 0.24
N LEU A 98 14.22 0.01 0.86
CA LEU A 98 15.31 -0.46 1.72
C LEU A 98 16.63 -0.51 0.95
N GLN A 99 16.64 -1.16 -0.21
CA GLN A 99 17.83 -1.24 -1.06
C GLN A 99 18.38 0.14 -1.44
N CYS A 100 17.50 1.07 -1.85
CA CYS A 100 17.89 2.42 -2.22
C CYS A 100 18.38 3.25 -1.02
N SER A 101 17.88 2.98 0.19
CA SER A 101 18.29 3.70 1.41
C SER A 101 19.76 3.47 1.80
N HIS A 102 20.39 2.38 1.36
CA HIS A 102 21.82 2.17 1.60
C HIS A 102 22.69 3.18 0.83
N SER A 103 22.27 3.57 -0.39
CA SER A 103 22.99 4.52 -1.24
C SER A 103 22.52 5.96 -1.08
N GLU A 104 21.26 6.19 -0.70
CA GLU A 104 20.62 7.50 -0.69
C GLU A 104 20.42 8.02 0.75
N THR A 105 21.11 9.11 1.08
CA THR A 105 21.06 9.68 2.44
C THR A 105 19.65 10.15 2.80
N ALA A 106 18.92 10.76 1.87
CA ALA A 106 17.55 11.22 2.12
C ALA A 106 16.62 10.07 2.52
N LEU A 107 16.64 8.98 1.75
CA LEU A 107 15.86 7.77 2.06
C LEU A 107 16.26 7.18 3.41
N ARG A 108 17.56 7.06 3.69
CA ARG A 108 18.06 6.54 4.96
C ARG A 108 17.56 7.35 6.16
N GLU A 109 17.62 8.68 6.08
CA GLU A 109 17.14 9.56 7.15
C GLU A 109 15.63 9.37 7.37
N VAL A 110 14.81 9.34 6.32
CA VAL A 110 13.36 9.15 6.50
C VAL A 110 13.02 7.74 7.00
N CYS A 111 13.70 6.70 6.52
CA CYS A 111 13.57 5.34 7.06
C CYS A 111 13.89 5.29 8.57
N SER A 112 15.00 5.92 9.00
CA SER A 112 15.33 6.06 10.42
C SER A 112 14.25 6.85 11.17
N GLY A 113 13.69 7.91 10.57
CA GLY A 113 12.59 8.69 11.16
C GLY A 113 11.33 7.86 11.39
N ILE A 114 10.92 7.06 10.40
CA ILE A 114 9.78 6.14 10.53
C ILE A 114 10.07 5.10 11.61
N GLY A 115 11.27 4.52 11.64
CA GLY A 115 11.64 3.55 12.66
C GLY A 115 11.64 4.13 14.08
N ALA A 116 12.14 5.36 14.25
CA ALA A 116 12.04 6.10 15.51
C ALA A 116 10.58 6.35 15.91
N LEU A 117 9.74 6.76 14.96
CA LEU A 117 8.31 6.97 15.17
C LEU A 117 7.59 5.66 15.57
N VAL A 118 7.93 4.53 14.96
CA VAL A 118 7.35 3.22 15.31
C VAL A 118 7.75 2.80 16.74
N ARG A 119 8.97 3.12 17.20
CA ARG A 119 9.37 2.86 18.60
C ARG A 119 8.52 3.63 19.58
N VAL A 120 8.29 4.92 19.33
CA VAL A 120 7.36 5.75 20.12
C VAL A 120 6.03 5.00 20.26
N LEU A 121 5.48 4.55 19.14
CA LEU A 121 4.19 3.85 19.11
C LEU A 121 4.21 2.46 19.78
N GLY A 122 5.33 1.76 19.76
CA GLY A 122 5.52 0.47 20.42
C GLY A 122 5.69 0.56 21.94
N HIS A 123 6.34 1.62 22.43
CA HIS A 123 6.52 1.86 23.86
C HIS A 123 5.23 2.33 24.56
N HIS A 124 4.33 3.00 23.83
CA HIS A 124 3.03 3.47 24.36
C HIS A 124 1.89 2.45 24.30
N ILE A 125 2.18 1.17 24.00
CA ILE A 125 1.21 0.09 24.19
C ILE A 125 0.97 -0.14 25.70
N PHE A 126 1.97 0.20 26.54
CA PHE A 126 2.01 -0.20 27.95
C PHE A 126 1.98 0.93 28.99
N ASP A 127 2.26 2.20 28.66
CA ASP A 127 2.12 3.32 29.63
C ASP A 127 2.02 4.73 29.00
N GLU A 128 1.35 5.63 29.73
CA GLU A 128 1.08 7.04 29.39
C GLU A 128 2.32 7.94 29.60
N GLU A 129 2.93 8.34 28.47
CA GLU A 129 3.82 9.50 28.21
C GLU A 129 5.11 9.74 29.05
N PRO A 130 6.18 10.33 28.46
CA PRO A 130 6.13 11.41 27.47
C PRO A 130 6.70 11.06 26.10
N MET A 131 5.94 11.48 25.07
CA MET A 131 6.52 12.02 23.86
C MET A 131 7.52 13.12 24.24
N ASP A 132 8.82 12.89 24.10
CA ASP A 132 9.74 14.01 23.91
C ASP A 132 11.02 13.60 23.17
N ALA A 133 11.75 12.57 23.62
CA ALA A 133 13.05 12.23 23.01
C ALA A 133 12.95 11.47 21.67
N ASP A 134 12.20 10.37 21.62
CA ASP A 134 12.11 9.54 20.41
C ASP A 134 11.25 10.18 19.31
N TYR A 135 10.23 10.95 19.69
CA TYR A 135 9.46 11.75 18.73
C TYR A 135 10.29 12.93 18.19
N SER A 136 11.03 13.64 19.05
CA SER A 136 11.99 14.65 18.58
C SER A 136 13.03 14.03 17.66
N GLN A 137 13.56 12.85 17.98
CA GLN A 137 14.48 12.12 17.10
C GLN A 137 13.83 11.79 15.75
N ALA A 138 12.57 11.36 15.73
CA ALA A 138 11.82 11.11 14.51
C ALA A 138 11.71 12.37 13.64
N LEU A 139 11.39 13.52 14.26
CA LEU A 139 11.31 14.82 13.58
C LEU A 139 12.68 15.32 13.09
N GLU A 140 13.76 15.09 13.84
CA GLU A 140 15.10 15.44 13.38
C GLU A 140 15.49 14.66 12.12
N HIS A 141 15.22 13.35 12.11
CA HIS A 141 15.44 12.51 10.93
C HIS A 141 14.60 12.97 9.74
N TYR A 142 13.32 13.30 9.97
CA TYR A 142 12.45 13.90 8.97
C TYR A 142 13.07 15.18 8.39
N GLY A 143 13.51 16.12 9.24
CA GLY A 143 14.12 17.38 8.82
C GLY A 143 15.43 17.20 8.05
N ARG A 144 16.28 16.25 8.49
CA ARG A 144 17.51 15.89 7.77
C ARG A 144 17.22 15.30 6.39
N GLY A 145 16.22 14.41 6.29
CA GLY A 145 15.75 13.87 5.02
C GLY A 145 15.27 14.98 4.07
N ALA A 146 14.46 15.92 4.57
CA ALA A 146 13.95 17.03 3.78
C ALA A 146 15.08 17.93 3.27
N LYS A 147 16.05 18.28 4.14
CA LYS A 147 17.23 19.05 3.77
C LYS A 147 18.09 18.33 2.73
N ALA A 148 18.23 17.01 2.83
CA ALA A 148 18.97 16.20 1.87
C ALA A 148 18.34 16.22 0.48
N VAL A 149 17.00 16.07 0.39
CA VAL A 149 16.26 16.21 -0.88
C VAL A 149 16.43 17.60 -1.48
N VAL A 150 16.25 18.65 -0.68
CA VAL A 150 16.41 20.04 -1.15
C VAL A 150 17.82 20.30 -1.67
N SER A 151 18.84 19.78 -0.98
CA SER A 151 20.25 19.95 -1.36
C SER A 151 20.63 19.18 -2.64
N ALA A 152 19.97 18.05 -2.90
CA ALA A 152 20.20 17.25 -4.11
C ALA A 152 19.57 17.89 -5.38
N GLY A 153 18.61 18.80 -5.21
CA GLY A 153 17.83 19.40 -6.31
C GLY A 153 16.87 18.41 -6.97
N THR A 154 16.26 18.80 -8.10
CA THR A 154 15.30 17.98 -8.87
C THR A 154 15.75 17.80 -10.32
N ALA A 155 16.95 17.23 -10.52
CA ALA A 155 17.44 16.88 -11.86
C ALA A 155 16.79 15.58 -12.34
N ALA A 156 16.61 15.38 -13.65
CA ALA A 156 15.93 14.21 -14.19
C ALA A 156 16.48 12.86 -13.66
N ASP A 157 17.80 12.79 -13.44
CA ASP A 157 18.48 11.59 -12.95
C ASP A 157 18.22 11.29 -11.46
N ASN A 158 17.78 12.27 -10.67
CA ASN A 158 17.51 12.10 -9.24
C ASN A 158 16.02 11.95 -8.90
N LEU A 159 15.13 12.17 -9.90
CA LEU A 159 13.68 12.10 -9.70
C LEU A 159 13.20 10.80 -9.04
N PRO A 160 13.70 9.59 -9.40
CA PRO A 160 13.30 8.36 -8.71
C PRO A 160 13.57 8.41 -7.20
N SER A 161 14.77 8.83 -6.78
CA SER A 161 15.13 8.94 -5.36
C SER A 161 14.26 9.97 -4.63
N VAL A 162 13.91 11.08 -5.28
CA VAL A 162 13.03 12.11 -4.71
C VAL A 162 11.59 11.58 -4.58
N ILE A 163 11.06 10.90 -5.60
CA ILE A 163 9.72 10.27 -5.58
C ILE A 163 9.62 9.25 -4.43
N LEU A 164 10.62 8.37 -4.31
CA LEU A 164 10.70 7.40 -3.21
C LEU A 164 10.73 8.08 -1.84
N THR A 165 11.49 9.17 -1.72
CA THR A 165 11.57 9.92 -0.45
C THR A 165 10.22 10.55 -0.11
N SER A 166 9.50 11.08 -1.10
CA SER A 166 8.13 11.57 -0.90
C SER A 166 7.18 10.46 -0.43
N PHE A 167 7.26 9.24 -0.96
CA PHE A 167 6.44 8.12 -0.45
C PHE A 167 6.75 7.76 1.01
N LEU A 168 8.02 7.79 1.41
CA LEU A 168 8.40 7.59 2.80
C LEU A 168 7.87 8.73 3.69
N PHE A 169 7.86 9.98 3.21
CA PHE A 169 7.23 11.07 3.94
C PHE A 169 5.71 10.90 4.08
N VAL A 170 5.01 10.41 3.05
CA VAL A 170 3.59 10.03 3.19
C VAL A 170 3.43 9.02 4.33
N THR A 171 4.28 7.99 4.37
CA THR A 171 4.24 6.96 5.42
C THR A 171 4.45 7.56 6.80
N PHE A 172 5.50 8.37 6.97
CA PHE A 172 5.79 9.06 8.22
C PHE A 172 4.61 9.91 8.68
N ASP A 173 4.10 10.77 7.80
CA ASP A 173 3.03 11.71 8.12
C ASP A 173 1.72 11.01 8.44
N MET A 174 1.40 9.90 7.77
CA MET A 174 0.21 9.09 8.07
C MET A 174 0.32 8.44 9.45
N ILE A 175 1.48 7.89 9.81
CA ILE A 175 1.73 7.28 11.14
C ILE A 175 1.68 8.36 12.24
N ALA A 176 2.25 9.55 11.97
CA ALA A 176 2.19 10.71 12.86
C ALA A 176 0.79 11.35 12.93
N GLY A 177 -0.07 11.06 11.93
CA GLY A 177 -1.42 11.60 11.74
C GLY A 177 -1.49 13.00 11.17
N ASN A 178 -0.43 13.46 10.52
CA ASN A 178 -0.41 14.69 9.75
C ASN A 178 -0.89 14.44 8.31
N VAL A 179 -2.19 14.12 8.17
CA VAL A 179 -2.80 13.78 6.88
C VAL A 179 -2.60 14.90 5.83
N ALA A 180 -2.69 16.16 6.24
CA ALA A 180 -2.50 17.29 5.33
C ALA A 180 -1.09 17.34 4.72
N SER A 181 -0.06 17.00 5.50
CA SER A 181 1.31 16.89 5.00
C SER A 181 1.50 15.65 4.12
N ALA A 182 0.94 14.51 4.52
CA ALA A 182 0.96 13.28 3.72
C ALA A 182 0.37 13.52 2.30
N VAL A 183 -0.75 14.22 2.22
CA VAL A 183 -1.37 14.62 0.95
C VAL A 183 -0.46 15.51 0.10
N LYS A 184 0.25 16.46 0.71
CA LYS A 184 1.19 17.34 -0.01
C LYS A 184 2.34 16.54 -0.61
N HIS A 185 2.92 15.60 0.14
CA HIS A 185 4.00 14.75 -0.35
C HIS A 185 3.54 13.80 -1.45
N HIS A 186 2.34 13.22 -1.30
CA HIS A 186 1.74 12.40 -2.35
C HIS A 186 1.53 13.20 -3.64
N ASN A 187 0.94 14.40 -3.53
CA ASN A 187 0.73 15.28 -4.69
C ASN A 187 2.05 15.69 -5.35
N HIS A 188 3.11 15.87 -4.56
CA HIS A 188 4.44 16.13 -5.09
C HIS A 188 4.99 14.90 -5.83
N ALA A 189 4.85 13.70 -5.27
CA ALA A 189 5.29 12.46 -5.88
C ALA A 189 4.57 12.18 -7.21
N VAL A 190 3.25 12.40 -7.26
CA VAL A 190 2.47 12.31 -8.51
C VAL A 190 3.04 13.26 -9.57
N ALA A 191 3.23 14.54 -9.24
CA ALA A 191 3.73 15.52 -10.19
C ALA A 191 5.15 15.20 -10.69
N MET A 192 6.02 14.70 -9.82
CA MET A 192 7.37 14.27 -10.21
C MET A 192 7.35 13.01 -11.07
N MET A 193 6.43 12.07 -10.80
CA MET A 193 6.27 10.88 -11.63
C MET A 193 5.74 11.23 -13.02
N GLU A 194 4.78 12.15 -13.12
CA GLU A 194 4.31 12.68 -14.41
C GLU A 194 5.47 13.27 -15.23
N GLN A 195 6.26 14.15 -14.59
CA GLN A 195 7.43 14.76 -15.23
C GLN A 195 8.47 13.71 -15.63
N TYR A 196 8.76 12.75 -14.76
CA TYR A 196 9.70 11.68 -15.05
C TYR A 196 9.25 10.86 -16.25
N VAL A 197 7.97 10.49 -16.31
CA VAL A 197 7.38 9.77 -17.45
C VAL A 197 7.45 10.59 -18.74
N ASP A 198 7.16 11.89 -18.70
CA ASP A 198 7.25 12.75 -19.88
C ASP A 198 8.67 12.79 -20.46
N VAL A 199 9.67 12.99 -19.59
CA VAL A 199 11.08 12.97 -19.98
C VAL A 199 11.47 11.61 -20.59
N ARG A 200 10.95 10.51 -20.03
CA ARG A 200 11.20 9.15 -20.56
C ARG A 200 10.58 8.94 -21.94
N VAL A 201 9.32 9.34 -22.12
CA VAL A 201 8.60 9.26 -23.40
C VAL A 201 9.33 10.06 -24.48
N GLU A 202 9.74 11.29 -24.18
CA GLU A 202 10.48 12.14 -25.11
C GLU A 202 11.85 11.54 -25.46
N ARG A 203 12.60 11.10 -24.46
CA ARG A 203 13.95 10.55 -24.64
C ARG A 203 13.96 9.24 -25.43
N GLU A 204 12.98 8.37 -25.22
CA GLU A 204 12.89 7.07 -25.90
C GLU A 204 12.08 7.11 -27.21
N GLY A 205 11.35 8.20 -27.46
CA GLY A 205 10.55 8.36 -28.67
C GLY A 205 9.41 7.35 -28.78
N VAL A 206 8.91 6.82 -27.66
CA VAL A 206 7.82 5.83 -27.61
C VAL A 206 6.68 6.33 -26.72
N PRO A 207 5.42 6.03 -27.06
CA PRO A 207 4.29 6.40 -26.22
C PRO A 207 4.32 5.59 -24.90
N LEU A 208 3.61 6.09 -23.88
CA LEU A 208 3.63 5.55 -22.51
C LEU A 208 3.33 4.04 -22.44
N GLU A 209 2.39 3.57 -23.25
CA GLU A 209 1.93 2.18 -23.31
C GLU A 209 3.05 1.24 -23.77
N ARG A 210 4.02 1.75 -24.54
CA ARG A 210 5.17 1.02 -25.06
C ARG A 210 6.46 1.27 -24.28
N LEU A 211 6.45 2.25 -23.37
CA LEU A 211 7.59 2.60 -22.54
C LEU A 211 7.92 1.45 -21.59
N ARG A 212 9.19 1.01 -21.57
CA ARG A 212 9.64 -0.11 -20.72
C ARG A 212 10.10 0.41 -19.36
N PHE A 213 9.32 0.10 -18.34
CA PHE A 213 9.66 0.44 -16.95
C PHE A 213 10.60 -0.61 -16.36
N SER A 214 11.62 -0.16 -15.64
CA SER A 214 12.36 -0.99 -14.71
C SER A 214 11.47 -1.47 -13.56
N ARG A 215 11.96 -2.42 -12.75
CA ARG A 215 11.22 -2.89 -11.56
C ARG A 215 10.88 -1.76 -10.60
N LEU A 216 11.81 -0.81 -10.40
CA LEU A 216 11.62 0.34 -9.52
C LEU A 216 10.52 1.26 -10.06
N GLU A 217 10.56 1.56 -11.36
CA GLU A 217 9.55 2.42 -12.00
C GLU A 217 8.17 1.80 -11.99
N THR A 218 8.07 0.49 -12.25
CA THR A 218 6.81 -0.24 -12.13
C THR A 218 6.27 -0.16 -10.71
N GLY A 219 7.11 -0.40 -9.70
CA GLY A 219 6.68 -0.27 -8.30
C GLY A 219 6.25 1.17 -7.94
N MET A 220 6.99 2.20 -8.36
CA MET A 220 6.63 3.60 -8.08
C MET A 220 5.28 3.96 -8.68
N TYR A 221 5.06 3.51 -9.91
CA TYR A 221 3.85 3.75 -10.65
C TYR A 221 2.64 3.03 -10.06
N GLU A 222 2.78 1.73 -9.73
CA GLU A 222 1.75 0.94 -9.07
C GLU A 222 1.42 1.47 -7.67
N TRP A 223 2.43 1.96 -6.94
CA TRP A 223 2.24 2.59 -5.63
C TRP A 223 1.33 3.80 -5.76
N LEU A 224 1.60 4.72 -6.69
CA LEU A 224 0.78 5.90 -6.94
C LEU A 224 -0.63 5.51 -7.36
N LEU A 225 -0.73 4.62 -8.36
CA LEU A 225 -2.01 4.15 -8.87
C LEU A 225 -2.91 3.64 -7.74
N ARG A 226 -2.36 2.79 -6.87
CA ARG A 226 -3.08 2.28 -5.70
C ARG A 226 -3.49 3.40 -4.77
N HIS A 227 -2.60 4.32 -4.40
CA HIS A 227 -2.93 5.39 -3.45
C HIS A 227 -3.90 6.44 -4.01
N ASP A 228 -4.05 6.51 -5.34
CA ASP A 228 -5.06 7.35 -6.01
C ASP A 228 -6.41 6.65 -6.14
N THR A 229 -6.44 5.31 -6.20
CA THR A 229 -7.67 4.54 -6.42
C THR A 229 -8.23 3.88 -5.16
N HIS A 230 -7.70 4.22 -3.99
CA HIS A 230 -8.08 3.60 -2.74
C HIS A 230 -8.17 4.66 -1.63
N PRO A 231 -9.23 4.64 -0.80
CA PRO A 231 -9.28 5.52 0.37
C PRO A 231 -8.18 5.13 1.35
N TRP A 232 -7.60 6.13 2.02
CA TRP A 232 -6.54 5.93 2.99
C TRP A 232 -7.13 5.74 4.39
N ALA A 233 -6.81 4.59 4.97
CA ALA A 233 -7.26 4.24 6.30
C ALA A 233 -6.36 4.83 7.39
N LEU A 234 -7.00 5.45 8.38
CA LEU A 234 -6.35 5.96 9.59
C LEU A 234 -6.52 5.00 10.79
N GLY A 235 -7.11 3.84 10.57
CA GLY A 235 -7.40 2.89 11.64
C GLY A 235 -8.20 1.69 11.15
N PHE A 236 -8.47 0.78 12.08
CA PHE A 236 -9.37 -0.34 11.83
C PHE A 236 -10.84 0.13 11.99
N GLY A 237 -11.74 -0.19 11.07
CA GLY A 237 -13.20 -0.24 11.32
C GLY A 237 -14.05 1.03 11.27
N GLY A 238 -15.28 0.86 10.77
CA GLY A 238 -16.29 1.90 10.67
C GLY A 238 -16.04 2.85 9.49
N PRO A 239 -17.10 3.46 8.91
CA PRO A 239 -16.96 4.49 7.88
C PRO A 239 -16.06 5.67 8.31
N GLU A 240 -15.94 5.88 9.63
CA GLU A 240 -15.19 6.99 10.23
C GLU A 240 -13.68 6.77 10.38
N CYS A 241 -13.16 5.54 10.21
CA CYS A 241 -11.71 5.27 10.23
C CYS A 241 -11.06 5.41 8.84
N LEU A 242 -11.87 5.47 7.78
CA LEU A 242 -11.47 5.87 6.44
C LEU A 242 -11.80 7.36 6.30
N ARG A 243 -10.80 8.24 6.50
CA ARG A 243 -11.07 9.70 6.60
C ARG A 243 -10.57 10.51 5.42
N THR A 244 -9.76 9.94 4.55
CA THR A 244 -9.11 10.75 3.52
C THR A 244 -8.91 9.94 2.26
N ILE A 245 -9.25 10.53 1.12
CA ILE A 245 -8.54 10.26 -0.13
C ILE A 245 -7.42 11.28 -0.15
N ALA A 246 -6.24 10.93 -0.68
CA ALA A 246 -5.40 12.01 -1.18
C ALA A 246 -6.17 12.78 -2.25
N PRO A 247 -6.43 14.09 -2.09
CA PRO A 247 -6.80 14.94 -3.21
C PRO A 247 -5.57 15.12 -4.08
N ALA A 248 -5.12 14.04 -4.73
CA ALA A 248 -4.34 14.15 -5.94
C ALA A 248 -5.28 14.79 -6.95
N ARG A 249 -5.10 16.11 -7.12
CA ARG A 249 -5.68 16.99 -8.15
C ARG A 249 -6.89 16.35 -8.83
N ARG A 250 -8.10 16.67 -8.35
CA ARG A 250 -9.40 16.39 -8.99
C ARG A 250 -9.25 15.48 -10.22
N PHE A 251 -9.28 14.18 -9.96
CA PHE A 251 -9.28 13.08 -10.91
C PHE A 251 -9.82 13.46 -12.32
N PRO A 252 -9.22 13.00 -13.44
CA PRO A 252 -8.21 11.93 -13.57
C PRO A 252 -6.91 12.39 -14.27
N HIS A 253 -5.75 12.29 -13.62
CA HIS A 253 -4.46 12.59 -14.27
C HIS A 253 -3.47 11.42 -14.29
N CYS A 254 -3.76 10.31 -13.62
CA CYS A 254 -2.93 9.12 -13.72
C CYS A 254 -3.17 8.47 -15.09
N ARG A 255 -2.31 8.81 -16.07
CA ARG A 255 -2.23 8.10 -17.35
C ARG A 255 -2.02 6.62 -17.07
N HIS A 256 -2.65 5.73 -17.83
CA HIS A 256 -2.45 4.27 -17.72
C HIS A 256 -1.56 3.75 -18.82
N ARG A 257 -0.68 2.80 -18.46
CA ARG A 257 0.09 2.03 -19.44
C ARG A 257 -0.73 0.93 -20.10
N HIS A 258 -1.77 0.45 -19.41
CA HIS A 258 -2.60 -0.67 -19.82
C HIS A 258 -4.08 -0.34 -19.67
N THR A 259 -4.89 -0.86 -20.58
CA THR A 259 -6.34 -0.82 -20.47
C THR A 259 -6.88 -2.20 -20.13
N MET A 260 -8.14 -2.29 -19.68
CA MET A 260 -8.79 -3.58 -19.46
C MET A 260 -8.91 -4.44 -20.72
N ARG A 261 -8.65 -3.89 -21.92
CA ARG A 261 -8.58 -4.65 -23.18
C ARG A 261 -7.29 -5.45 -23.32
N ASP A 262 -6.24 -5.05 -22.59
CA ASP A 262 -4.92 -5.67 -22.65
C ASP A 262 -4.74 -6.77 -21.58
N ILE A 263 -5.79 -7.10 -20.83
CA ILE A 263 -5.74 -8.10 -19.78
C ILE A 263 -5.44 -9.49 -20.37
N PRO A 264 -4.46 -10.24 -19.83
CA PRO A 264 -4.15 -11.57 -20.32
C PRO A 264 -5.26 -12.56 -19.96
N GLU A 265 -5.44 -13.61 -20.76
CA GLU A 265 -6.44 -14.67 -20.52
C GLU A 265 -6.26 -15.39 -19.18
N ALA A 266 -5.02 -15.48 -18.69
CA ALA A 266 -4.69 -16.04 -17.39
C ALA A 266 -3.48 -15.32 -16.79
N PHE A 267 -3.44 -15.21 -15.47
CA PHE A 267 -2.29 -14.68 -14.75
C PHE A 267 -1.27 -15.76 -14.39
N ASP A 268 0.01 -15.49 -14.64
CA ASP A 268 1.13 -16.37 -14.33
C ASP A 268 1.50 -16.35 -12.84
N ALA A 269 1.28 -15.22 -12.16
CA ALA A 269 1.69 -15.01 -10.78
C ALA A 269 0.78 -14.05 -10.01
N ILE A 270 0.80 -14.17 -8.68
CA ILE A 270 0.03 -13.30 -7.77
C ILE A 270 0.41 -11.83 -7.96
N ALA A 271 1.69 -11.54 -8.22
CA ALA A 271 2.14 -10.17 -8.50
C ALA A 271 1.43 -9.60 -9.73
N GLN A 272 1.37 -10.34 -10.83
CA GLN A 272 0.66 -9.93 -12.05
C GLN A 272 -0.84 -9.73 -11.80
N ALA A 273 -1.48 -10.67 -11.07
CA ALA A 273 -2.88 -10.53 -10.68
C ALA A 273 -3.13 -9.25 -9.85
N THR A 274 -2.18 -8.90 -8.97
CA THR A 274 -2.24 -7.69 -8.14
C THR A 274 -2.08 -6.42 -8.98
N SER A 275 -1.12 -6.37 -9.91
CA SER A 275 -0.95 -5.24 -10.83
C SER A 275 -2.22 -4.99 -11.65
N TRP A 276 -2.81 -6.07 -12.21
CA TRP A 276 -4.06 -5.98 -12.96
C TRP A 276 -5.27 -5.65 -12.09
N TRP A 277 -5.24 -5.97 -10.80
CA TRP A 277 -6.27 -5.54 -9.86
C TRP A 277 -6.26 -4.01 -9.73
N TYR A 278 -5.09 -3.38 -9.64
CA TYR A 278 -4.99 -1.91 -9.61
C TYR A 278 -5.51 -1.27 -10.90
N VAL A 279 -5.24 -1.87 -12.07
CA VAL A 279 -5.80 -1.41 -13.36
C VAL A 279 -7.32 -1.53 -13.36
N ALA A 280 -7.87 -2.66 -12.88
CA ALA A 280 -9.31 -2.88 -12.81
C ALA A 280 -10.00 -1.87 -11.86
N GLN A 281 -9.45 -1.65 -10.68
CA GLN A 281 -9.96 -0.65 -9.72
C GLN A 281 -9.94 0.76 -10.31
N HIS A 282 -8.88 1.12 -11.03
CA HIS A 282 -8.81 2.41 -11.68
C HIS A 282 -9.83 2.55 -12.82
N ALA A 283 -9.98 1.53 -13.67
CA ALA A 283 -10.97 1.53 -14.74
C ALA A 283 -12.39 1.69 -14.17
N MET A 284 -12.71 0.98 -13.10
CA MET A 284 -13.97 1.15 -12.38
C MET A 284 -14.16 2.56 -11.81
N LEU A 285 -13.09 3.18 -11.30
CA LEU A 285 -13.16 4.53 -10.74
C LEU A 285 -13.62 5.56 -11.79
N HIS A 286 -13.22 5.43 -13.06
CA HIS A 286 -13.74 6.27 -14.14
C HIS A 286 -15.25 6.12 -14.31
N CYS A 287 -15.75 4.87 -14.35
CA CYS A 287 -17.19 4.60 -14.43
C CYS A 287 -17.94 5.21 -13.24
N LEU A 288 -17.42 5.03 -12.01
CA LEU A 288 -18.01 5.56 -10.78
C LEU A 288 -18.02 7.09 -10.75
N HIS A 289 -16.95 7.74 -11.21
CA HIS A 289 -16.87 9.19 -11.29
C HIS A 289 -17.91 9.75 -12.27
N GLU A 290 -18.04 9.15 -13.45
CA GLU A 290 -19.08 9.52 -14.42
C GLU A 290 -20.49 9.35 -13.87
N ILE A 291 -20.76 8.24 -13.16
CA ILE A 291 -22.04 8.02 -12.47
C ILE A 291 -22.33 9.17 -11.51
N LYS A 292 -21.34 9.60 -10.70
CA LYS A 292 -21.52 10.67 -9.71
C LYS A 292 -21.76 12.04 -10.38
N LEU A 293 -21.02 12.36 -11.45
CA LEU A 293 -21.22 13.59 -12.23
C LEU A 293 -22.63 13.65 -12.83
N LYS A 294 -23.07 12.58 -13.49
CA LYS A 294 -24.42 12.48 -14.08
C LYS A 294 -25.51 12.56 -13.01
N THR A 295 -25.29 11.97 -11.84
CA THR A 295 -26.22 12.06 -10.69
C THR A 295 -26.32 13.49 -10.15
N LYS A 296 -25.19 14.17 -9.91
CA LYS A 296 -25.16 15.57 -9.45
C LYS A 296 -25.81 16.52 -10.44
N ALA A 297 -25.61 16.31 -11.75
CA ALA A 297 -26.27 17.10 -12.79
C ALA A 297 -27.80 16.99 -12.67
N LYS A 298 -28.36 15.78 -12.54
CA LYS A 298 -29.81 15.57 -12.34
C LYS A 298 -30.35 16.27 -11.08
N THR A 299 -29.59 16.30 -9.99
CA THR A 299 -30.02 16.97 -8.75
C THR A 299 -30.08 18.50 -8.90
N LYS A 300 -29.20 19.09 -9.73
CA LYS A 300 -29.17 20.54 -9.99
C LYS A 300 -30.25 21.01 -10.98
N THR A 301 -30.70 20.16 -11.90
CA THR A 301 -31.68 20.52 -12.94
C THR A 301 -33.15 20.35 -12.53
N LYS A 302 -33.46 20.07 -11.25
CA LYS A 302 -34.85 20.02 -10.76
C LYS A 302 -35.45 21.44 -10.62
N VAL A 303 -35.83 22.04 -11.74
CA VAL A 303 -36.95 23.00 -11.89
C VAL A 303 -37.96 22.33 -12.82
N PRO A 304 -39.28 22.33 -12.52
CA PRO A 304 -40.21 21.43 -13.17
C PRO A 304 -40.66 21.99 -14.53
N LYS A 305 -40.58 21.16 -15.59
CA LYS A 305 -41.71 20.85 -16.47
C LYS A 305 -41.31 19.95 -17.64
N GLY A 306 -42.07 18.86 -17.77
CA GLY A 306 -42.48 18.19 -19.01
C GLY A 306 -41.46 18.09 -20.14
N GLY A 307 -40.72 16.98 -20.18
CA GLY A 307 -39.93 16.56 -21.34
C GLY A 307 -39.19 15.28 -21.03
N ASP A 308 -39.64 14.19 -21.66
CA ASP A 308 -39.09 12.82 -21.76
C ASP A 308 -37.85 12.49 -20.91
N GLU A 309 -38.10 11.81 -19.78
CA GLU A 309 -37.09 11.37 -18.79
C GLU A 309 -36.31 10.08 -19.18
N GLU A 310 -36.29 9.65 -20.45
CA GLU A 310 -35.82 8.30 -20.78
C GLU A 310 -34.30 8.12 -20.95
N ASP A 311 -33.52 9.15 -21.28
CA ASP A 311 -32.13 8.92 -21.74
C ASP A 311 -31.10 8.79 -20.59
N GLY A 312 -31.34 9.48 -19.46
CA GLY A 312 -30.37 9.54 -18.36
C GLY A 312 -30.33 8.31 -17.43
N SER A 313 -31.36 7.46 -17.44
CA SER A 313 -31.44 6.25 -16.59
C SER A 313 -30.68 5.08 -17.23
N SER A 314 -30.81 4.94 -18.55
CA SER A 314 -30.13 3.92 -19.37
C SER A 314 -28.61 4.05 -19.30
N ALA A 315 -28.07 5.27 -19.45
CA ALA A 315 -26.63 5.53 -19.45
C ALA A 315 -25.93 5.35 -18.09
N ALA A 316 -26.64 5.49 -16.97
CA ALA A 316 -26.08 5.17 -15.65
C ALA A 316 -26.10 3.65 -15.40
N SER A 317 -27.17 2.99 -15.84
CA SER A 317 -27.30 1.52 -15.76
C SER A 317 -26.22 0.80 -16.59
N SER A 318 -25.85 1.35 -17.75
CA SER A 318 -24.76 0.82 -18.58
C SER A 318 -23.40 0.93 -17.88
N LEU A 319 -23.09 2.05 -17.21
CA LEU A 319 -21.84 2.24 -16.46
C LEU A 319 -21.72 1.28 -15.26
N TRP A 320 -22.81 0.99 -14.56
CA TRP A 320 -22.81 -0.06 -13.52
C TRP A 320 -22.57 -1.45 -14.12
N GLY A 321 -23.12 -1.72 -15.31
CA GLY A 321 -22.84 -2.93 -16.08
C GLY A 321 -21.37 -3.05 -16.47
N GLU A 322 -20.74 -1.93 -16.85
CA GLU A 322 -19.31 -1.86 -17.16
C GLU A 322 -18.43 -2.17 -15.95
N CYS A 323 -18.74 -1.62 -14.76
CA CYS A 323 -18.05 -1.99 -13.52
C CYS A 323 -18.08 -3.51 -13.26
N VAL A 324 -19.25 -4.13 -13.46
CA VAL A 324 -19.40 -5.59 -13.31
C VAL A 324 -18.58 -6.35 -14.35
N ALA A 325 -18.59 -5.91 -15.62
CA ALA A 325 -17.82 -6.52 -16.70
C ALA A 325 -16.30 -6.45 -16.44
N ILE A 326 -15.80 -5.32 -15.93
CA ILE A 326 -14.39 -5.14 -15.53
C ILE A 326 -14.01 -6.18 -14.46
N LEU A 327 -14.83 -6.29 -13.42
CA LEU A 327 -14.61 -7.25 -12.33
C LEU A 327 -14.64 -8.71 -12.82
N GLN A 328 -15.60 -9.05 -13.69
CA GLN A 328 -15.70 -10.39 -14.27
C GLN A 328 -14.50 -10.74 -15.15
N SER A 329 -14.02 -9.81 -15.96
CA SER A 329 -12.83 -9.99 -16.80
C SER A 329 -11.57 -10.27 -15.96
N TRP A 330 -11.37 -9.47 -14.91
CA TRP A 330 -10.27 -9.70 -13.97
C TRP A 330 -10.40 -11.07 -13.27
N ARG A 331 -11.61 -11.42 -12.81
CA ARG A 331 -11.84 -12.68 -12.10
C ARG A 331 -11.68 -13.92 -12.97
N ALA A 332 -12.04 -13.84 -14.24
CA ALA A 332 -11.84 -14.90 -15.21
C ALA A 332 -10.34 -15.21 -15.36
N SER A 333 -9.55 -14.15 -15.55
CA SER A 333 -8.08 -14.23 -15.68
C SER A 333 -7.39 -14.74 -14.39
N PHE A 334 -7.96 -14.42 -13.22
CA PHE A 334 -7.45 -14.87 -11.92
C PHE A 334 -7.85 -16.32 -11.56
N ALA A 335 -8.93 -16.84 -12.12
CA ALA A 335 -9.50 -18.13 -11.71
C ALA A 335 -8.51 -19.31 -11.76
N PRO A 336 -7.67 -19.48 -12.81
CA PRO A 336 -6.70 -20.57 -12.86
C PRO A 336 -5.68 -20.49 -11.73
N LEU A 337 -5.20 -19.27 -11.43
CA LEU A 337 -4.20 -19.03 -10.41
C LEU A 337 -4.75 -19.28 -9.00
N LEU A 338 -6.00 -18.86 -8.73
CA LEU A 338 -6.68 -19.15 -7.46
C LEU A 338 -6.87 -20.66 -7.26
N GLN A 339 -7.27 -21.39 -8.30
CA GLN A 339 -7.45 -22.84 -8.22
C GLN A 339 -6.12 -23.55 -7.94
N ALA A 340 -5.03 -23.13 -8.60
CA ALA A 340 -3.69 -23.65 -8.34
C ALA A 340 -3.23 -23.37 -6.91
N ALA A 341 -3.44 -22.15 -6.40
CA ALA A 341 -3.12 -21.79 -5.02
C ALA A 341 -3.88 -22.67 -4.01
N ARG A 342 -5.17 -22.94 -4.26
CA ARG A 342 -6.01 -23.79 -3.40
C ARG A 342 -5.51 -25.23 -3.34
N ARG A 343 -5.10 -25.81 -4.47
CA ARG A 343 -4.56 -27.19 -4.54
C ARG A 343 -3.27 -27.36 -3.73
N HIS A 344 -2.49 -26.30 -3.59
CA HIS A 344 -1.20 -26.30 -2.89
C HIS A 344 -1.20 -25.49 -1.60
N ARG A 345 -2.38 -25.28 -1.00
CA ARG A 345 -2.55 -24.34 0.12
C ARG A 345 -1.66 -24.63 1.33
N ASP A 346 -1.44 -25.90 1.68
CA ASP A 346 -0.62 -26.24 2.85
C ASP A 346 0.89 -26.14 2.54
N ARG A 347 1.30 -26.51 1.31
CA ARG A 347 2.71 -26.45 0.87
C ARG A 347 3.17 -25.06 0.47
N SER A 348 2.24 -24.18 0.12
CA SER A 348 2.50 -22.82 -0.37
C SER A 348 1.53 -21.84 0.25
N TYR A 349 1.40 -21.89 1.59
CA TYR A 349 0.43 -21.12 2.35
C TYR A 349 0.53 -19.61 2.11
N ARG A 350 1.75 -19.07 1.89
CA ARG A 350 1.95 -17.66 1.53
C ARG A 350 1.22 -17.26 0.26
N ARG A 351 1.34 -18.09 -0.78
CA ARG A 351 0.65 -17.91 -2.06
C ARG A 351 -0.86 -18.02 -1.87
N TRP A 352 -1.29 -18.96 -1.04
CA TRP A 352 -2.71 -19.17 -0.75
C TRP A 352 -3.33 -17.98 0.01
N PHE A 353 -2.67 -17.44 1.05
CA PHE A 353 -3.17 -16.25 1.75
C PHE A 353 -3.30 -15.05 0.83
N LYS A 354 -2.29 -14.77 -0.01
CA LYS A 354 -2.39 -13.69 -0.99
C LYS A 354 -3.52 -13.91 -2.01
N ALA A 355 -3.72 -15.15 -2.46
CA ALA A 355 -4.81 -15.48 -3.38
C ALA A 355 -6.18 -15.31 -2.72
N MET A 356 -6.34 -15.74 -1.45
CA MET A 356 -7.56 -15.49 -0.67
C MET A 356 -7.79 -13.99 -0.47
N THR A 357 -6.74 -13.21 -0.19
CA THR A 357 -6.85 -11.76 -0.07
C THR A 357 -7.40 -11.13 -1.35
N LEU A 358 -6.84 -11.49 -2.52
CA LEU A 358 -7.36 -10.99 -3.80
C LEU A 358 -8.81 -11.42 -4.04
N GLU A 359 -9.16 -12.67 -3.73
CA GLU A 359 -10.54 -13.14 -3.85
C GLU A 359 -11.50 -12.38 -2.91
N THR A 360 -11.09 -12.09 -1.68
CA THR A 360 -11.90 -11.27 -0.77
C THR A 360 -12.11 -9.87 -1.32
N LEU A 361 -11.07 -9.21 -1.83
CA LEU A 361 -11.17 -7.88 -2.44
C LEU A 361 -12.14 -7.88 -3.63
N TYR A 362 -12.08 -8.92 -4.47
CA TYR A 362 -13.04 -9.12 -5.57
C TYR A 362 -14.48 -9.26 -5.08
N VAL A 363 -14.74 -10.18 -4.15
CA VAL A 363 -16.09 -10.45 -3.63
C VAL A 363 -16.68 -9.21 -2.97
N GLU A 364 -15.90 -8.52 -2.13
CA GLU A 364 -16.37 -7.31 -1.47
C GLU A 364 -16.67 -6.20 -2.48
N THR A 365 -15.78 -5.98 -3.46
CA THR A 365 -15.97 -4.95 -4.48
C THR A 365 -17.21 -5.24 -5.33
N LEU A 366 -17.40 -6.50 -5.73
CA LEU A 366 -18.56 -6.92 -6.51
C LEU A 366 -19.87 -6.72 -5.75
N ALA A 367 -19.91 -7.12 -4.48
CA ALA A 367 -21.06 -6.89 -3.60
C ALA A 367 -21.34 -5.39 -3.42
N ALA A 368 -20.30 -4.57 -3.23
CA ALA A 368 -20.41 -3.12 -3.10
C ALA A 368 -20.97 -2.45 -4.37
N VAL A 369 -20.61 -2.94 -5.56
CA VAL A 369 -21.15 -2.49 -6.86
C VAL A 369 -22.62 -2.90 -7.00
N HIS A 370 -22.96 -4.16 -6.71
CA HIS A 370 -24.34 -4.64 -6.81
C HIS A 370 -25.30 -3.97 -5.84
N ALA A 371 -24.85 -3.66 -4.62
CA ALA A 371 -25.66 -2.96 -3.63
C ALA A 371 -26.00 -1.51 -4.04
N ARG A 372 -25.16 -0.88 -4.87
CA ARG A 372 -25.34 0.51 -5.33
C ARG A 372 -26.01 0.61 -6.71
N ARG A 373 -26.17 -0.50 -7.44
CA ARG A 373 -26.77 -0.52 -8.79
C ARG A 373 -28.28 -0.21 -8.74
N PRO A 374 -28.77 0.82 -9.45
CA PRO A 374 -30.21 1.09 -9.59
C PRO A 374 -30.94 -0.10 -10.25
N GLY A 375 -32.12 -0.47 -9.75
CA GLY A 375 -32.93 -1.56 -10.30
C GLY A 375 -32.76 -2.92 -9.59
N ASN A 376 -31.74 -3.11 -8.75
CA ASN A 376 -31.65 -4.24 -7.81
C ASN A 376 -32.62 -4.10 -6.61
N GLY A 377 -33.44 -3.04 -6.59
CA GLY A 377 -34.50 -2.80 -5.61
C GLY A 377 -35.83 -3.52 -5.89
N SER A 378 -35.89 -4.47 -6.85
CA SER A 378 -36.97 -5.45 -6.81
C SER A 378 -36.76 -6.31 -5.57
N ALA A 379 -37.75 -6.37 -4.69
CA ALA A 379 -37.70 -6.90 -3.32
C ALA A 379 -37.23 -8.36 -3.13
N ASP A 380 -36.75 -9.05 -4.17
CA ASP A 380 -36.47 -10.50 -4.15
C ASP A 380 -34.99 -10.89 -4.06
N VAL A 381 -34.03 -9.97 -4.27
CA VAL A 381 -32.59 -10.32 -4.17
C VAL A 381 -31.88 -9.43 -3.14
N LEU A 382 -31.88 -9.89 -1.89
CA LEU A 382 -31.11 -9.26 -0.81
C LEU A 382 -29.61 -9.45 -1.06
N VAL A 383 -28.94 -8.43 -1.61
CA VAL A 383 -27.47 -8.42 -1.73
C VAL A 383 -26.87 -8.19 -0.33
N PRO A 384 -26.10 -9.13 0.22
CA PRO A 384 -25.49 -8.93 1.54
C PRO A 384 -24.48 -7.78 1.50
N PRO A 385 -24.27 -7.07 2.62
CA PRO A 385 -23.18 -6.09 2.73
C PRO A 385 -21.85 -6.70 2.30
N ALA A 386 -20.98 -5.91 1.66
CA ALA A 386 -19.72 -6.39 1.09
C ALA A 386 -18.88 -7.25 2.05
N ALA A 387 -18.72 -6.80 3.30
CA ALA A 387 -18.00 -7.53 4.33
C ALA A 387 -18.66 -8.86 4.74
N VAL A 388 -19.99 -8.98 4.62
CA VAL A 388 -20.76 -10.20 4.90
C VAL A 388 -20.65 -11.18 3.73
N ALA A 389 -20.63 -10.68 2.49
CA ALA A 389 -20.41 -11.50 1.30
C ALA A 389 -19.05 -12.25 1.37
N ALA A 390 -18.03 -11.61 1.94
CA ALA A 390 -16.70 -12.20 2.11
C ALA A 390 -16.52 -13.02 3.40
N SER A 391 -17.50 -13.07 4.31
CA SER A 391 -17.40 -13.79 5.60
C SER A 391 -16.93 -15.25 5.47
N PRO A 392 -17.39 -16.06 4.50
CA PRO A 392 -16.90 -17.44 4.34
C PRO A 392 -15.39 -17.52 4.08
N LEU A 393 -14.85 -16.58 3.29
CA LEU A 393 -13.42 -16.51 2.99
C LEU A 393 -12.63 -16.08 4.22
N TYR A 394 -13.14 -15.11 5.00
CA TYR A 394 -12.51 -14.70 6.25
C TYR A 394 -12.44 -15.84 7.28
N VAL A 395 -13.51 -16.60 7.41
CA VAL A 395 -13.52 -17.80 8.26
C VAL A 395 -12.51 -18.84 7.77
N GLU A 396 -12.40 -19.07 6.46
CA GLU A 396 -11.39 -19.98 5.90
C GLU A 396 -9.95 -19.49 6.18
N MET A 397 -9.68 -18.18 6.03
CA MET A 397 -8.41 -17.57 6.38
C MET A 397 -8.06 -17.78 7.86
N ILE A 398 -9.00 -17.52 8.77
CA ILE A 398 -8.80 -17.69 10.21
C ILE A 398 -8.48 -19.16 10.54
N ARG A 399 -9.32 -20.08 10.09
CA ARG A 399 -9.15 -21.51 10.38
C ARG A 399 -7.85 -22.05 9.82
N HIS A 400 -7.44 -21.61 8.64
CA HIS A 400 -6.21 -22.06 8.04
C HIS A 400 -4.97 -21.54 8.79
N ALA A 401 -4.97 -20.27 9.21
CA ALA A 401 -3.90 -19.70 10.03
C ALA A 401 -3.72 -20.48 11.34
N VAL A 402 -4.82 -20.76 12.04
CA VAL A 402 -4.79 -21.56 13.28
C VAL A 402 -4.21 -22.95 13.03
N ARG A 403 -4.68 -23.67 11.99
CA ARG A 403 -4.15 -25.00 11.66
C ARG A 403 -2.65 -24.99 11.35
N LEU A 404 -2.17 -23.95 10.67
CA LEU A 404 -0.74 -23.82 10.36
C LEU A 404 0.08 -23.59 11.63
N ALA A 405 -0.38 -22.73 12.53
CA ALA A 405 0.29 -22.51 13.81
C ALA A 405 0.34 -23.80 14.64
N GLU A 406 -0.76 -24.55 14.71
CA GLU A 406 -0.80 -25.84 15.43
C GLU A 406 0.17 -26.87 14.85
N ALA A 407 0.35 -26.89 13.53
CA ALA A 407 1.29 -27.78 12.87
C ALA A 407 2.76 -27.39 13.08
N LEU A 408 3.04 -26.10 13.27
CA LEU A 408 4.40 -25.57 13.48
C LEU A 408 4.84 -25.62 14.94
N GLY A 409 3.89 -25.67 15.88
CA GLY A 409 4.17 -25.66 17.31
C GLY A 409 4.25 -24.24 17.90
N PRO A 410 4.70 -24.12 19.16
CA PRO A 410 4.73 -22.82 19.85
C PRO A 410 5.73 -21.85 19.21
N PHE A 411 5.36 -20.58 19.14
CA PHE A 411 6.26 -19.52 18.71
C PHE A 411 7.33 -19.25 19.78
N ASN A 412 8.59 -19.12 19.37
CA ASN A 412 9.77 -18.94 20.23
C ASN A 412 10.44 -17.56 19.98
N GLY A 413 9.66 -16.48 20.08
CA GLY A 413 10.17 -15.12 19.94
C GLY A 413 10.86 -14.88 18.59
N VAL A 414 12.11 -14.37 18.62
CA VAL A 414 12.85 -13.96 17.41
C VAL A 414 13.06 -15.11 16.41
N GLU A 415 13.23 -16.35 16.89
CA GLU A 415 13.52 -17.51 16.03
C GLU A 415 12.35 -17.87 15.10
N THR A 416 11.12 -17.64 15.53
CA THR A 416 9.89 -17.95 14.77
C THR A 416 9.14 -16.69 14.36
N LEU A 417 9.76 -15.52 14.50
CA LEU A 417 9.09 -14.22 14.31
C LEU A 417 8.57 -14.03 12.89
N VAL A 418 9.28 -14.56 11.89
CA VAL A 418 8.85 -14.47 10.49
C VAL A 418 7.63 -15.36 10.23
N GLU A 419 7.67 -16.60 10.72
CA GLU A 419 6.59 -17.59 10.62
C GLU A 419 5.33 -17.14 11.37
N GLU A 420 5.49 -16.61 12.58
CA GLU A 420 4.40 -16.02 13.36
C GLU A 420 3.75 -14.87 12.58
N ASN A 421 4.56 -13.93 12.08
CA ASN A 421 4.06 -12.78 11.34
C ASN A 421 3.37 -13.19 10.03
N ASP A 422 3.90 -14.19 9.34
CA ASP A 422 3.27 -14.78 8.16
C ASP A 422 1.87 -15.32 8.48
N ILE A 423 1.70 -16.01 9.59
CA ILE A 423 0.43 -16.65 9.98
C ILE A 423 -0.57 -15.62 10.51
N VAL A 424 -0.09 -14.61 11.23
CA VAL A 424 -0.94 -13.64 11.92
C VAL A 424 -1.33 -12.45 11.03
N ARG A 425 -0.49 -12.00 10.10
CA ARG A 425 -0.83 -10.86 9.20
C ARG A 425 -2.12 -11.03 8.39
N PRO A 426 -2.49 -12.23 7.89
CA PRO A 426 -3.79 -12.47 7.27
C PRO A 426 -4.96 -12.19 8.23
N LEU A 427 -4.78 -12.41 9.53
CA LEU A 427 -5.78 -12.10 10.55
C LEU A 427 -5.94 -10.58 10.76
N ALA A 428 -4.86 -9.81 10.58
CA ALA A 428 -4.93 -8.35 10.54
C ALA A 428 -5.82 -7.86 9.38
N CYS A 429 -5.75 -8.51 8.21
CA CYS A 429 -6.66 -8.25 7.09
C CYS A 429 -8.12 -8.52 7.49
N VAL A 430 -8.42 -9.67 8.11
CA VAL A 430 -9.78 -9.97 8.58
C VAL A 430 -10.26 -8.93 9.59
N GLN A 431 -9.40 -8.55 10.55
CA GLN A 431 -9.72 -7.52 11.53
C GLN A 431 -9.94 -6.15 10.90
N PHE A 432 -9.21 -5.82 9.83
CA PHE A 432 -9.37 -4.58 9.09
C PHE A 432 -10.73 -4.54 8.37
N LYS A 433 -11.09 -5.63 7.71
CA LYS A 433 -12.18 -5.69 6.73
C LYS A 433 -13.58 -5.88 7.28
N THR A 434 -13.77 -6.76 8.28
CA THR A 434 -15.12 -7.18 8.67
C THR A 434 -15.49 -6.84 10.10
N ARG A 435 -16.77 -6.56 10.28
CA ARG A 435 -17.44 -6.37 11.58
C ARG A 435 -18.54 -7.40 11.81
N ASP A 436 -18.66 -8.39 10.93
CA ASP A 436 -19.60 -9.51 11.11
C ASP A 436 -19.36 -10.17 12.48
N PRO A 437 -20.34 -10.15 13.41
CA PRO A 437 -20.18 -10.70 14.74
C PRO A 437 -19.70 -12.15 14.78
N ALA A 438 -20.08 -12.98 13.79
CA ALA A 438 -19.67 -14.38 13.73
C ALA A 438 -18.17 -14.50 13.42
N VAL A 439 -17.72 -13.83 12.35
CA VAL A 439 -16.29 -13.79 11.99
C VAL A 439 -15.46 -13.13 13.08
N VAL A 440 -16.03 -12.09 13.69
CA VAL A 440 -15.43 -11.36 14.80
C VAL A 440 -15.16 -12.30 15.99
N ARG A 441 -16.13 -13.12 16.41
CA ARG A 441 -15.92 -14.08 17.50
C ARG A 441 -14.84 -15.10 17.15
N GLU A 442 -14.87 -15.62 15.93
CA GLU A 442 -13.90 -16.62 15.47
C GLU A 442 -12.47 -16.06 15.42
N LEU A 443 -12.31 -14.85 14.90
CA LEU A 443 -11.04 -14.12 14.90
C LEU A 443 -10.50 -13.88 16.32
N THR A 444 -11.34 -13.42 17.25
CA THR A 444 -10.91 -13.21 18.65
C THR A 444 -10.44 -14.52 19.26
N GLY A 445 -11.16 -15.61 19.06
CA GLY A 445 -10.78 -16.94 19.54
C GLY A 445 -9.46 -17.43 18.95
N ALA A 446 -9.27 -17.23 17.64
CA ALA A 446 -8.02 -17.56 16.97
C ALA A 446 -6.84 -16.75 17.50
N LEU A 447 -6.98 -15.43 17.59
CA LEU A 447 -5.91 -14.58 18.11
C LEU A 447 -5.55 -14.92 19.57
N ARG A 448 -6.51 -15.24 20.44
CA ARG A 448 -6.22 -15.69 21.81
C ARG A 448 -5.48 -17.02 21.86
N ARG A 449 -5.75 -17.93 20.93
CA ARG A 449 -5.04 -19.21 20.79
C ARG A 449 -3.62 -19.04 20.26
N LEU A 450 -3.42 -18.04 19.40
CA LEU A 450 -2.12 -17.67 18.85
C LEU A 450 -1.33 -16.73 19.78
N GLY A 451 -1.98 -16.18 20.81
CA GLY A 451 -1.37 -15.30 21.81
C GLY A 451 -0.48 -16.07 22.79
N GLY A 452 0.51 -15.38 23.37
CA GLY A 452 1.53 -15.99 24.22
C GLY A 452 2.98 -15.63 23.84
N GLY A 453 3.19 -14.68 22.93
CA GLY A 453 4.51 -14.15 22.53
C GLY A 453 4.41 -12.65 22.20
N THR A 454 5.54 -11.93 22.19
CA THR A 454 5.60 -10.45 22.03
C THR A 454 5.29 -9.94 20.60
N GLY A 455 4.36 -10.57 19.89
CA GLY A 455 4.17 -10.43 18.45
C GLY A 455 2.92 -9.66 18.01
N ILE A 456 2.69 -9.66 16.69
CA ILE A 456 1.55 -8.97 16.03
C ILE A 456 0.20 -9.43 16.60
N ALA A 457 0.07 -10.69 17.05
CA ALA A 457 -1.20 -11.24 17.53
C ALA A 457 -1.70 -10.51 18.79
N GLU A 458 -0.81 -10.23 19.73
CA GLU A 458 -1.13 -9.45 20.95
C GLU A 458 -1.51 -8.01 20.60
N SER A 459 -0.79 -7.38 19.66
CA SER A 459 -1.15 -6.03 19.18
C SER A 459 -2.55 -5.99 18.56
N LEU A 460 -2.92 -7.01 17.78
CA LEU A 460 -4.25 -7.13 17.16
C LEU A 460 -5.35 -7.37 18.21
N LEU A 461 -5.10 -8.25 19.19
CA LEU A 461 -6.00 -8.49 20.33
C LEU A 461 -6.20 -7.22 21.14
N TYR A 462 -5.11 -6.55 21.51
CA TYR A 462 -5.13 -5.35 22.32
C TYR A 462 -5.94 -4.24 21.65
N MET A 463 -5.67 -3.94 20.38
CA MET A 463 -6.47 -2.98 19.60
C MET A 463 -7.96 -3.31 19.60
N ARG A 464 -8.31 -4.59 19.64
CA ARG A 464 -9.69 -5.06 19.57
C ARG A 464 -10.41 -5.00 20.92
N GLU A 465 -9.72 -5.37 22.00
CA GLU A 465 -10.28 -5.41 23.36
C GLU A 465 -10.33 -4.01 23.99
N PHE A 466 -9.35 -3.14 23.71
CA PHE A 466 -9.28 -1.79 24.28
C PHE A 466 -10.06 -0.72 23.52
N ARG A 467 -10.47 -0.98 22.27
CA ARG A 467 -11.36 -0.09 21.52
C ARG A 467 -12.67 0.21 22.27
N GLY A 468 -13.13 -0.71 23.12
CA GLY A 468 -14.31 -0.52 23.97
C GLY A 468 -14.09 0.37 25.20
N GLN A 469 -12.85 0.78 25.50
CA GLN A 469 -12.47 1.44 26.75
C GLN A 469 -12.06 2.92 26.60
N GLY A 470 -12.14 3.50 25.39
CA GLY A 470 -11.94 4.93 25.17
C GLY A 470 -10.48 5.43 25.25
N ARG A 471 -9.48 4.54 25.38
CA ARG A 471 -8.06 4.91 25.38
C ARG A 471 -7.53 5.04 23.93
N PRO A 472 -6.86 6.15 23.57
CA PRO A 472 -6.50 6.42 22.18
C PRO A 472 -5.27 5.63 21.71
N LEU A 473 -5.49 4.49 21.03
CA LEU A 473 -4.45 3.76 20.28
C LEU A 473 -4.18 4.36 18.89
N LYS A 474 -4.32 5.68 18.76
CA LYS A 474 -4.36 6.38 17.48
C LYS A 474 -3.13 6.10 16.62
N GLY A 475 -1.94 6.05 17.23
CA GLY A 475 -0.72 5.77 16.49
C GLY A 475 -0.65 4.34 15.93
N LEU A 476 -0.94 3.34 16.77
CA LEU A 476 -0.96 1.94 16.36
C LEU A 476 -2.04 1.68 15.30
N GLU A 477 -3.24 2.24 15.48
CA GLU A 477 -4.33 2.15 14.51
C GLU A 477 -3.96 2.83 13.18
N ARG A 478 -3.35 4.02 13.20
CA ARG A 478 -2.86 4.71 11.99
C ARG A 478 -1.80 3.89 11.27
N GLY A 479 -0.84 3.32 11.99
CA GLY A 479 0.19 2.47 11.42
C GLY A 479 -0.39 1.25 10.69
N TRP A 480 -1.31 0.54 11.35
CA TRP A 480 -2.00 -0.59 10.74
C TRP A 480 -2.93 -0.19 9.57
N GLY A 481 -3.69 0.90 9.72
CA GLY A 481 -4.56 1.42 8.67
C GLY A 481 -3.77 1.81 7.41
N PHE A 482 -2.68 2.54 7.58
CA PHE A 482 -1.83 2.93 6.46
C PHE A 482 -1.10 1.75 5.84
N ALA A 483 -0.65 0.77 6.64
CA ALA A 483 -0.06 -0.47 6.13
C ALA A 483 -1.07 -1.25 5.26
N MET A 484 -2.34 -1.33 5.67
CA MET A 484 -3.41 -1.96 4.88
C MET A 484 -3.71 -1.17 3.60
N THR A 485 -3.72 0.16 3.67
CA THR A 485 -3.85 1.04 2.49
C THR A 485 -2.70 0.78 1.50
N SER A 486 -1.46 0.75 2.00
CA SER A 486 -0.25 0.49 1.22
C SER A 486 -0.21 -0.94 0.67
N ALA A 487 -0.90 -1.90 1.28
CA ALA A 487 -1.08 -3.24 0.75
C ALA A 487 -2.21 -3.34 -0.30
N GLY A 488 -2.97 -2.26 -0.53
CA GLY A 488 -4.10 -2.24 -1.47
C GLY A 488 -5.34 -2.96 -0.91
N MET A 489 -5.51 -2.91 0.41
CA MET A 489 -6.56 -3.62 1.13
C MET A 489 -7.83 -2.80 1.28
N THR A 490 -7.94 -1.59 0.76
CA THR A 490 -9.22 -0.87 0.69
C THR A 490 -9.88 -1.15 -0.66
N MET A 491 -11.16 -0.80 -0.83
CA MET A 491 -11.88 -1.05 -2.09
C MET A 491 -12.10 0.26 -2.84
N GLY A 492 -11.83 0.28 -4.15
CA GLY A 492 -12.14 1.44 -4.99
C GLY A 492 -13.64 1.75 -5.06
N ALA A 493 -14.51 0.77 -4.87
CA ALA A 493 -15.97 0.99 -4.84
C ALA A 493 -16.42 1.92 -3.68
N GLU A 494 -15.65 2.01 -2.60
CA GLU A 494 -15.91 2.93 -1.49
C GLU A 494 -15.60 4.39 -1.87
N LEU A 495 -14.80 4.63 -2.92
CA LEU A 495 -14.45 5.99 -3.34
C LEU A 495 -15.65 6.83 -3.78
N LEU A 496 -16.73 6.21 -4.27
CA LEU A 496 -17.94 6.95 -4.67
C LEU A 496 -18.43 7.87 -3.54
N ASP A 497 -18.31 7.41 -2.29
CA ASP A 497 -18.75 8.11 -1.09
C ASP A 497 -17.88 9.35 -0.78
N TYR A 498 -16.71 9.46 -1.40
CA TYR A 498 -15.70 10.49 -1.13
C TYR A 498 -15.36 11.36 -2.36
N LEU A 499 -15.91 11.08 -3.55
CA LEU A 499 -15.67 11.85 -4.79
C LEU A 499 -16.45 13.19 -4.84
N ASP A 500 -16.09 14.21 -4.07
CA ASP A 500 -16.87 15.46 -4.00
C ASP A 500 -16.62 16.51 -5.10
#